data_AF-A0A8S0FVE2-F1
#
_entry.id   AF-A0A8S0FVE2-F1
#
_cell.length_a   1.000
_cell.length_b   1.000
_cell.length_c   1.000
_cell.angle_alpha   90.00
_cell.angle_beta   90.00
_cell.angle_gamma   90.00
#
_symmetry.space_group_name_H-M   'P 1'
#
loop_
_entity.id
_entity.type
_entity.pdbx_description
1 polymer ?
#
loop_
_entity_poly.entity_id
_entity_poly.type
_entity_poly.pdbx_seq_one_letter_code
_entity_poly.pdbx_strand_id
1 'polypeptide(L)' 'MVNRCKAIVITSRGGIHKDGPTDLVTPYLSTFLGFIGITDVKFVFAEGIAYGPEMAAKAQSDAKAAIDSIVAA' A
#
# COMPACT_ATOMS: atom_id res chain seq x y z
N MET A 1 -21.67 -8.68 -7.84
CA MET A 1 -21.26 -7.95 -6.62
C MET A 1 -20.24 -8.78 -5.89
N VAL A 2 -19.08 -8.22 -5.60
CA VAL A 2 -18.04 -8.88 -4.81
C VAL A 2 -18.40 -8.72 -3.32
N ASN A 3 -18.99 -9.73 -2.70
CA ASN A 3 -19.34 -9.68 -1.27
C ASN A 3 -18.25 -10.38 -0.44
N ARG A 4 -17.72 -9.67 0.57
CA ARG A 4 -16.71 -10.13 1.55
C ARG A 4 -15.30 -10.42 1.01
N CYS A 5 -14.79 -9.59 0.09
CA CYS A 5 -13.38 -9.65 -0.28
C CYS A 5 -12.56 -8.65 0.54
N LYS A 6 -11.44 -9.15 1.09
CA LYS A 6 -10.35 -8.32 1.63
C LYS A 6 -9.33 -8.12 0.52
N ALA A 7 -8.89 -6.89 0.30
CA ALA A 7 -7.80 -6.58 -0.62
C ALA A 7 -6.59 -6.06 0.15
N ILE A 8 -5.40 -6.52 -0.26
CA ILE A 8 -4.12 -5.99 0.20
C ILE A 8 -3.45 -5.36 -1.00
N VAL A 9 -3.25 -4.06 -0.95
CA VAL A 9 -2.60 -3.28 -2.00
C VAL A 9 -1.16 -3.00 -1.54
N ILE A 10 -0.19 -3.54 -2.26
CA ILE A 10 1.23 -3.26 -2.04
C ILE A 10 1.66 -2.22 -3.08
N THR A 11 1.97 -1.00 -2.65
CA THR A 11 2.41 0.10 -3.53
C THR A 11 3.87 0.44 -3.26
N SER A 12 4.69 0.33 -4.29
CA SER A 12 6.10 0.71 -4.28
C SER A 12 6.31 2.05 -4.98
N ARG A 13 7.16 2.91 -4.42
CA ARG A 13 7.41 4.26 -4.93
C ARG A 13 8.88 4.63 -4.82
N GLY A 14 9.36 5.33 -5.84
CA GLY A 14 10.73 5.89 -5.84
C GLY A 14 10.88 6.99 -4.79
N GLY A 15 9.93 7.92 -4.75
CA GLY A 15 9.85 8.99 -3.74
C GLY A 15 9.04 8.60 -2.50
N ILE A 16 8.87 9.57 -1.61
CA ILE A 16 7.99 9.49 -0.42
C ILE A 16 6.78 10.36 -0.72
N HIS A 17 5.60 9.74 -0.76
CA HIS A 17 4.36 10.39 -1.18
C HIS A 17 3.21 10.12 -0.20
N LYS A 18 3.32 9.09 0.64
CA LYS A 18 2.30 8.69 1.62
C LYS A 18 1.82 9.89 2.43
N ASP A 19 0.50 9.97 2.59
CA ASP A 19 -0.22 11.03 3.31
C ASP A 19 0.03 12.46 2.76
N GLY A 20 0.67 12.59 1.59
CA GLY A 20 0.95 13.84 0.92
C GLY A 20 0.01 14.13 -0.25
N PRO A 21 -0.02 15.38 -0.75
CA PRO A 21 -0.88 15.77 -1.88
C PRO A 21 -0.47 15.12 -3.21
N THR A 22 0.71 14.50 -3.26
CA THR A 22 1.21 13.80 -4.44
C THR A 22 0.78 12.33 -4.47
N ASP A 23 0.17 11.81 -3.41
CA ASP A 23 -0.42 10.48 -3.39
C ASP A 23 -1.84 10.48 -3.96
N LEU A 24 -1.92 10.43 -5.28
CA LEU A 24 -3.19 10.26 -6.00
C LEU A 24 -3.58 8.78 -6.17
N VAL A 25 -2.62 7.86 -5.97
CA VAL A 25 -2.80 6.44 -6.24
C VAL A 25 -3.65 5.78 -5.14
N THR A 26 -3.36 6.08 -3.88
CA THR A 26 -4.10 5.55 -2.73
C THR A 26 -5.61 5.90 -2.76
N PRO A 27 -6.02 7.18 -2.89
CA PRO A 27 -7.44 7.52 -2.95
C PRO A 27 -8.13 7.00 -4.21
N TYR A 28 -7.43 6.94 -5.36
CA TYR A 28 -7.95 6.35 -6.59
C TYR A 28 -8.29 4.86 -6.40
N LEU A 29 -7.36 4.07 -5.87
CA LEU A 29 -7.56 2.64 -5.66
C LEU A 29 -8.65 2.37 -4.62
N SER A 30 -8.70 3.14 -3.53
CA SER A 30 -9.76 3.02 -2.54
C SER A 30 -11.15 3.27 -3.16
N THR A 31 -11.27 4.31 -3.98
CA THR A 31 -12.54 4.65 -4.67
C THR A 31 -12.95 3.57 -5.66
N PHE A 32 -12.01 3.13 -6.51
CA PHE A 32 -12.27 2.12 -7.53
C PHE A 32 -12.64 0.76 -6.91
N LEU A 33 -11.87 0.30 -5.91
CA LEU A 33 -12.14 -0.95 -5.22
C LEU A 33 -13.48 -0.89 -4.46
N GLY A 34 -13.77 0.23 -3.80
CA GLY A 34 -15.06 0.46 -3.14
C GLY A 34 -16.23 0.41 -4.13
N PHE A 35 -16.08 0.99 -5.33
CA PHE A 35 -17.11 1.01 -6.37
C PHE A 35 -17.50 -0.41 -6.83
N ILE A 36 -16.54 -1.34 -6.90
CA ILE A 36 -16.80 -2.74 -7.28
C ILE A 36 -17.21 -3.63 -6.09
N GLY A 37 -17.30 -3.07 -4.88
CA GLY A 37 -17.76 -3.74 -3.66
C GLY A 37 -16.65 -4.22 -2.71
N ILE A 38 -15.38 -3.89 -2.97
CA ILE A 38 -14.23 -4.23 -2.12
C ILE A 38 -13.94 -3.04 -1.19
N THR A 39 -14.56 -3.05 -0.01
CA THR A 39 -14.43 -1.96 0.96
C THR A 39 -13.38 -2.22 2.04
N ASP A 40 -12.98 -3.48 2.28
CA ASP A 40 -11.89 -3.82 3.21
C ASP A 40 -10.56 -3.86 2.45
N VAL A 41 -9.90 -2.71 2.35
CA VAL A 41 -8.63 -2.53 1.66
C VAL A 41 -7.55 -2.15 2.66
N LYS A 42 -6.45 -2.91 2.70
CA LYS A 42 -5.24 -2.59 3.45
C LYS A 42 -4.14 -2.17 2.50
N PHE A 43 -3.49 -1.04 2.78
CA PHE A 43 -2.37 -0.54 1.98
C PHE A 43 -1.04 -0.81 2.69
N VAL A 44 -0.10 -1.38 1.95
CA VAL A 44 1.29 -1.58 2.35
C VAL A 44 2.15 -0.70 1.45
N PHE A 45 2.98 0.14 2.06
CA PHE A 45 3.80 1.12 1.36
C PHE A 45 5.28 0.71 1.39
N ALA A 46 5.91 0.68 0.23
CA ALA A 46 7.36 0.57 0.09
C ALA A 46 7.87 1.82 -0.63
N GLU A 47 8.15 2.88 0.13
CA GLU A 47 8.53 4.19 -0.40
C GLU A 47 10.03 4.45 -0.29
N GLY A 48 10.53 5.37 -1.11
CA GLY A 48 11.92 5.79 -1.06
C GLY A 48 12.91 4.83 -1.72
N ILE A 49 12.43 3.96 -2.62
CA ILE A 49 13.27 2.97 -3.30
C ILE A 49 14.34 3.63 -4.18
N ALA A 50 14.08 4.84 -4.69
CA ALA A 50 15.02 5.56 -5.55
C ALA A 50 16.14 6.28 -4.79
N TYR A 51 16.08 6.40 -3.46
CA TYR A 51 17.10 7.09 -2.65
C TYR A 51 18.37 6.26 -2.42
N GLY A 52 18.41 5.02 -2.91
CA GLY A 52 19.58 4.14 -2.82
C GLY A 52 19.28 2.81 -2.11
N PRO A 53 20.27 1.90 -2.09
CA PRO A 53 20.08 0.52 -1.65
C PRO A 53 19.69 0.40 -0.17
N GLU A 54 20.19 1.28 0.70
CA GLU A 54 19.85 1.29 2.13
C GLU A 54 18.37 1.65 2.36
N MET A 55 17.90 2.70 1.69
CA MET A 55 16.51 3.14 1.78
C MET A 55 15.56 2.12 1.13
N ALA A 56 15.97 1.50 0.03
CA ALA A 56 15.22 0.40 -0.58
C ALA A 56 15.11 -0.81 0.36
N ALA A 57 16.21 -1.20 1.03
CA ALA A 57 16.20 -2.30 1.99
C ALA A 57 15.30 -2.00 3.20
N LYS A 58 15.36 -0.77 3.71
CA LYS A 58 14.47 -0.30 4.79
C LYS A 58 13.00 -0.33 4.34
N ALA A 59 12.69 0.21 3.17
CA ALA A 59 11.33 0.20 2.61
C ALA A 59 10.78 -1.23 2.44
N GLN A 60 11.61 -2.18 2.02
CA GLN A 60 11.24 -3.59 1.94
C GLN A 60 11.02 -4.21 3.31
N SER A 61 11.86 -3.88 4.30
CA SER A 61 11.72 -4.36 5.68
C SER A 61 10.41 -3.87 6.29
N ASP A 62 10.12 -2.58 6.17
CA ASP A 62 8.90 -1.97 6.70
C ASP A 62 7.65 -2.54 6.01
N ALA A 63 7.69 -2.73 4.69
CA ALA A 63 6.61 -3.36 3.94
C ALA A 63 6.37 -4.81 4.37
N LYS A 64 7.43 -5.60 4.61
CA LYS A 64 7.31 -6.98 5.12
C LYS A 64 6.68 -7.01 6.50
N ALA A 65 7.11 -6.16 7.42
CA ALA A 65 6.54 -6.07 8.76
C ALA A 65 5.04 -5.69 8.74
N ALA A 66 4.64 -4.80 7.81
CA ALA A 66 3.24 -4.46 7.60
C ALA A 66 2.43 -5.65 7.05
N ILE A 67 2.99 -6.42 6.10
CA ILE A 67 2.37 -7.66 5.59
C ILE A 67 2.20 -8.68 6.71
N ASP A 68 3.23 -8.92 7.52
CA ASP A 68 3.18 -9.88 8.63
C ASP A 68 2.08 -9.51 9.63
N SER A 69 1.92 -8.22 9.93
CA SER A 69 0.86 -7.71 10.79
C SER A 69 -0.55 -7.92 10.21
N ILE A 70 -0.68 -7.89 8.88
CA ILE A 70 -1.96 -8.13 8.19
C ILE A 70 -2.28 -9.63 8.13
N VAL A 71 -1.26 -10.47 7.92
CA VAL A 71 -1.42 -11.94 7.83
C VAL A 71 -1.70 -12.57 9.19
N ALA A 72 -1.16 -12.01 10.28
CA ALA A 72 -1.36 -12.50 11.63
C ALA A 72 -2.74 -12.15 12.23
N ALA A 73 -3.55 -11.35 11.54
CA ALA A 73 -4.86 -10.83 11.99
C ALA A 73 -6.05 -11.55 11.34
#